data_AF-X1NYV1-F1
#
_entry.id   AF-X1NYV1-F1
#
_cell.length_a   1.000
_cell.length_b   1.000
_cell.length_c   1.000
_cell.angle_alpha   90.00
_cell.angle_beta   90.00
_cell.angle_gamma   90.00
#
_symmetry.space_group_name_H-M   'P 1'
#
loop_
_entity.id
_entity.type
_entity.pdbx_description
1 polymer ?
#
loop_
_entity_poly.entity_id
_entity_poly.type
_entity_poly.pdbx_seq_one_letter_code
_entity_poly.pdbx_strand_id
1 'polypeptide(L)'
;TDVKPEEYLHVVRKKAADIEVSMRIGAMLGGGSREQINALGEYGKLLGLIVLLRNDLEDMLDVNMLNSRIKNEALPLPILYALKNKGKKESILAILKKGEVKRKEARRLFTLISKSGDLDKLWELFNDLKAEAKEKINNK
;
A
#
# COMPACT_ATOMS: atom_id res chain seq x y z
N THR A 1 -4.85 -15.79 -6.95
CA THR A 1 -4.54 -14.52 -7.62
C THR A 1 -3.10 -14.56 -8.08
N ASP A 2 -2.88 -14.26 -9.37
CA ASP A 2 -1.57 -14.27 -10.04
C ASP A 2 -1.08 -12.83 -10.26
N VAL A 3 -1.20 -11.98 -9.23
CA VAL A 3 -0.75 -10.59 -9.28
C VAL A 3 0.61 -10.49 -8.60
N LYS A 4 1.60 -9.99 -9.32
CA LYS A 4 2.94 -9.75 -8.74
C LYS A 4 2.92 -8.47 -7.90
N PRO A 5 3.71 -8.37 -6.80
CA PRO A 5 3.80 -7.15 -6.01
C PRO A 5 4.13 -5.90 -6.84
N GLU A 6 4.96 -6.06 -7.86
CA GLU A 6 5.41 -4.98 -8.74
C GLU A 6 4.26 -4.47 -9.64
N GLU A 7 3.41 -5.37 -10.14
CA GLU A 7 2.20 -5.02 -10.91
C GLU A 7 1.16 -4.33 -10.02
N TYR A 8 0.99 -4.82 -8.78
CA TYR A 8 0.11 -4.19 -7.79
C TYR A 8 0.57 -2.77 -7.47
N LEU A 9 1.86 -2.57 -7.17
CA LEU A 9 2.44 -1.27 -6.89
C LEU A 9 2.25 -0.27 -8.04
N HIS A 10 2.32 -0.73 -9.29
CA HIS A 10 2.03 0.11 -10.45
C HIS A 10 0.59 0.62 -10.44
N VAL A 11 -0.37 -0.23 -10.09
CA VAL A 11 -1.78 0.17 -9.97
C VAL A 11 -1.98 1.15 -8.82
N VAL A 12 -1.40 0.89 -7.64
CA VAL A 12 -1.50 1.78 -6.48
C VAL A 12 -0.90 3.16 -6.79
N ARG A 13 0.25 3.20 -7.48
CA ARG A 13 0.87 4.46 -7.92
C ARG A 13 -0.03 5.28 -8.84
N LYS A 14 -0.80 4.63 -9.72
CA LYS A 14 -1.80 5.31 -10.56
C LYS A 14 -2.99 5.82 -9.74
N LYS A 15 -3.44 5.04 -8.76
CA LYS A 15 -4.55 5.44 -7.87
C LYS A 15 -4.21 6.71 -7.09
N ALA A 16 -2.96 6.86 -6.63
CA ALA A 16 -2.48 8.04 -5.90
C ALA A 16 -2.49 9.37 -6.69
N ALA A 17 -2.83 9.34 -7.99
CA ALA A 17 -2.96 10.54 -8.81
C ALA A 17 -4.10 11.46 -8.36
N ASP A 18 -5.10 10.93 -7.66
CA ASP A 18 -6.20 11.70 -7.08
C ASP A 18 -5.70 12.76 -6.06
N ILE A 19 -4.80 12.35 -5.17
CA ILE A 19 -4.18 13.21 -4.16
C ILE A 19 -3.19 14.16 -4.81
N GLU A 20 -2.40 13.70 -5.78
CA GLU A 20 -1.54 14.59 -6.59
C GLU A 20 -2.33 15.76 -7.19
N VAL A 21 -3.42 15.46 -7.89
CA VAL A 21 -4.26 16.48 -8.56
C VAL A 21 -4.87 17.42 -7.52
N SER A 22 -5.38 16.87 -6.42
CA SER A 22 -5.99 17.67 -5.34
C SER A 22 -4.98 18.67 -4.75
N MET A 23 -3.74 18.25 -4.52
CA MET A 23 -2.70 19.13 -3.98
C MET A 23 -2.25 20.20 -4.98
N ARG A 24 -2.16 19.86 -6.28
CA ARG A 24 -1.88 20.84 -7.34
C ARG A 24 -2.97 21.91 -7.42
N ILE A 25 -4.24 21.50 -7.40
CA ILE A 25 -5.38 22.43 -7.44
C ILE A 25 -5.37 23.35 -6.21
N GLY A 26 -5.14 22.79 -5.02
CA GLY A 26 -5.04 23.59 -3.79
C GLY A 26 -3.91 24.63 -3.86
N ALA A 27 -2.75 24.25 -4.39
CA ALA A 27 -1.61 25.15 -4.59
C ALA A 27 -1.94 26.28 -5.59
N MET A 28 -2.62 25.94 -6.70
CA MET A 28 -3.05 26.90 -7.71
C MET A 28 -4.03 27.92 -7.13
N LEU A 29 -5.06 27.44 -6.42
CA LEU A 29 -6.07 28.31 -5.80
C LEU A 29 -5.47 29.20 -4.70
N GLY A 30 -4.41 28.72 -4.03
CA GLY A 30 -3.65 29.49 -3.05
C GLY A 30 -2.66 30.50 -3.64
N GLY A 31 -2.60 30.67 -4.96
CA GLY A 31 -1.67 31.59 -5.62
C GLY A 31 -0.21 31.12 -5.63
N GLY A 32 0.03 29.81 -5.50
CA GLY A 32 1.37 29.24 -5.50
C GLY A 32 2.08 29.40 -6.84
N SER A 33 3.41 29.53 -6.82
CA SER A 33 4.22 29.53 -8.03
C SER A 33 4.18 28.18 -8.75
N ARG A 34 4.64 28.12 -10.00
CA ARG A 34 4.70 26.87 -10.77
C ARG A 34 5.56 25.81 -10.06
N GLU A 35 6.64 26.23 -9.43
CA GLU A 35 7.55 25.40 -8.65
C GLU A 35 6.81 24.83 -7.42
N GLN A 36 6.06 25.66 -6.71
CA GLN A 36 5.28 25.24 -5.54
C GLN A 36 4.13 24.29 -5.92
N ILE A 37 3.44 24.55 -7.02
CA ILE A 37 2.38 23.67 -7.54
C ILE A 37 2.97 22.29 -7.89
N ASN A 38 4.12 22.25 -8.55
CA ASN A 38 4.79 21.01 -8.87
C ASN A 38 5.30 20.27 -7.63
N ALA A 39 5.94 20.98 -6.70
CA ALA A 39 6.41 20.43 -5.43
C ALA A 39 5.27 19.78 -4.64
N LEU A 40 4.13 20.47 -4.52
CA LEU A 40 2.95 19.95 -3.81
C LEU A 40 2.27 18.80 -4.56
N GLY A 41 2.28 18.81 -5.89
CA GLY A 41 1.79 17.68 -6.69
C GLY A 41 2.61 16.42 -6.49
N GLU A 42 3.93 16.51 -6.63
CA GLU A 42 4.83 15.36 -6.42
C GLU A 42 4.77 14.87 -4.97
N TYR A 43 4.69 15.78 -4.00
CA TYR A 43 4.44 15.43 -2.60
C TYR A 43 3.12 14.67 -2.43
N GLY A 44 2.03 15.17 -3.02
CA GLY A 44 0.71 14.55 -2.93
C GLY A 44 0.67 13.15 -3.52
N LYS A 45 1.36 12.93 -4.64
CA LYS A 45 1.51 11.61 -5.24
C LYS A 45 2.18 10.60 -4.31
N LEU A 46 3.28 11.01 -3.68
CA LEU A 46 4.04 10.16 -2.75
C LEU A 46 3.24 9.91 -1.47
N LEU A 47 2.59 10.94 -0.93
CA LEU A 47 1.69 10.84 0.22
C LEU A 47 0.53 9.88 -0.07
N GLY A 48 -0.10 10.00 -1.24
CA GLY A 48 -1.20 9.11 -1.63
C GLY A 48 -0.77 7.66 -1.73
N LEU A 49 0.41 7.40 -2.28
CA LEU A 49 0.99 6.06 -2.29
C LEU A 49 1.21 5.51 -0.87
N ILE A 50 1.76 6.32 0.05
CA ILE A 50 1.93 5.94 1.46
C ILE A 50 0.58 5.63 2.11
N VAL A 51 -0.44 6.47 1.92
CA VAL A 51 -1.77 6.28 2.50
C VAL A 51 -2.41 4.98 2.02
N LEU A 52 -2.39 4.73 0.71
CA LEU A 52 -2.98 3.51 0.13
C LEU A 52 -2.25 2.24 0.61
N LEU A 53 -0.92 2.27 0.72
CA LEU A 53 -0.14 1.15 1.27
C LEU A 53 -0.36 0.96 2.76
N ARG A 54 -0.63 2.03 3.50
CA ARG A 54 -1.04 1.94 4.92
C ARG A 54 -2.43 1.32 5.03
N ASN A 55 -3.38 1.68 4.16
CA ASN A 55 -4.71 1.06 4.18
C ASN A 55 -4.65 -0.44 3.90
N ASP A 56 -3.71 -0.92 3.08
CA ASP A 56 -3.49 -2.37 2.91
C ASP A 56 -3.18 -3.09 4.24
N LEU A 57 -2.44 -2.45 5.15
CA LEU A 57 -2.17 -3.02 6.49
C LEU A 57 -3.42 -2.99 7.37
N GLU A 58 -4.21 -1.94 7.29
CA GLU A 58 -5.46 -1.79 8.05
C GLU A 58 -6.50 -2.83 7.57
N ASP A 59 -6.62 -3.03 6.26
CA ASP A 59 -7.50 -4.02 5.64
C ASP A 59 -7.16 -5.45 6.05
N MET A 60 -5.89 -5.75 6.36
CA MET A 60 -5.50 -7.05 6.89
C MET A 60 -5.95 -7.30 8.34
N LEU A 61 -6.19 -6.23 9.10
CA LEU A 61 -6.61 -6.28 10.49
C LEU A 61 -8.14 -6.30 10.63
N ASP A 62 -8.86 -5.74 9.65
CA ASP A 62 -10.31 -5.83 9.54
C ASP A 62 -10.72 -7.06 8.71
N VAL A 63 -11.41 -8.00 9.36
CA VAL A 63 -11.83 -9.27 8.74
C VAL A 63 -12.79 -9.06 7.57
N ASN A 64 -13.67 -8.07 7.66
CA ASN A 64 -14.65 -7.79 6.60
C ASN A 64 -13.95 -7.19 5.38
N MET A 65 -13.03 -6.24 5.61
CA MET A 65 -12.22 -5.67 4.55
C MET A 65 -11.33 -6.72 3.90
N LEU A 66 -10.63 -7.55 4.69
CA LEU A 66 -9.81 -8.64 4.18
C LEU A 66 -10.63 -9.60 3.29
N ASN A 67 -11.83 -9.99 3.72
CA ASN A 67 -12.71 -10.85 2.93
C ASN A 67 -13.17 -10.18 1.63
N SER A 68 -13.51 -8.89 1.68
CA SER A 68 -13.83 -8.11 0.47
C SER A 68 -12.65 -8.12 -0.51
N ARG A 69 -11.44 -7.87 0.00
CA ARG A 69 -10.21 -7.86 -0.80
C ARG A 69 -9.92 -9.22 -1.41
N ILE A 70 -10.09 -10.31 -0.67
CA ILE A 70 -9.90 -11.69 -1.16
C ILE A 70 -10.88 -12.02 -2.30
N LYS A 71 -12.14 -11.57 -2.19
CA LYS A 71 -13.21 -11.94 -3.12
C LYS A 71 -13.24 -11.07 -4.37
N ASN A 72 -13.04 -9.77 -4.22
CA ASN A 72 -13.41 -8.78 -5.24
C ASN A 72 -12.22 -7.93 -5.74
N GLU A 73 -11.08 -7.95 -5.06
CA GLU A 73 -9.98 -7.01 -5.33
C GLU A 73 -8.61 -7.70 -5.34
N ALA A 74 -7.55 -6.91 -5.48
CA ALA A 74 -6.19 -7.40 -5.29
C ALA A 74 -5.92 -7.63 -3.80
N LEU A 75 -5.10 -8.64 -3.50
CA LEU A 75 -4.66 -8.89 -2.13
C LEU A 75 -3.74 -7.73 -1.67
N PRO A 76 -3.83 -7.32 -0.38
CA PRO A 76 -2.90 -6.37 0.22
C PRO A 76 -1.44 -6.70 -0.07
N LEU A 77 -0.61 -5.67 -0.33
CA LEU A 77 0.80 -5.83 -0.66
C LEU A 77 1.60 -6.73 0.30
N PRO A 78 1.39 -6.68 1.64
CA PRO A 78 2.11 -7.58 2.56
C PRO A 78 1.83 -9.07 2.29
N ILE A 79 0.59 -9.41 1.91
CA ILE A 79 0.23 -10.78 1.54
C ILE A 79 0.91 -11.18 0.23
N LEU A 80 0.97 -10.27 -0.76
CA LEU A 80 1.65 -10.52 -2.03
C LEU A 80 3.16 -10.74 -1.84
N TYR A 81 3.82 -9.97 -0.97
CA TYR A 81 5.22 -10.21 -0.62
C TYR A 81 5.42 -11.55 0.09
N ALA A 82 4.59 -11.86 1.07
CA ALA A 82 4.69 -13.13 1.81
C ALA A 82 4.43 -14.36 0.91
N LEU A 83 3.62 -14.24 -0.14
CA LEU A 83 3.42 -15.30 -1.14
C LEU A 83 4.67 -15.60 -1.99
N LYS A 84 5.67 -14.69 -2.05
CA LYS A 84 6.97 -14.96 -2.67
C LYS A 84 7.87 -15.84 -1.78
N ASN A 85 7.58 -15.93 -0.47
CA ASN A 85 8.31 -16.77 0.46
C ASN A 85 7.83 -18.22 0.36
N LYS A 86 8.65 -19.09 -0.26
CA LYS A 86 8.32 -20.51 -0.50
C LYS A 86 7.92 -21.26 0.77
N GLY A 87 8.54 -20.96 1.91
CA GLY A 87 8.25 -21.64 3.19
C GLY A 87 6.88 -21.33 3.79
N LYS A 88 6.20 -20.28 3.33
CA LYS A 88 4.90 -19.83 3.87
C LYS A 88 3.78 -19.83 2.87
N LYS A 89 4.12 -19.80 1.58
CA LYS A 89 3.17 -19.71 0.47
C LYS A 89 2.01 -20.69 0.62
N GLU A 90 2.31 -21.96 0.92
CA GLU A 90 1.28 -23.00 1.08
C GLU A 90 0.35 -22.74 2.26
N SER A 91 0.90 -22.34 3.41
CA SER A 91 0.11 -22.00 4.61
C SER A 91 -0.78 -20.79 4.39
N ILE A 92 -0.29 -19.77 3.69
CA ILE A 92 -1.06 -18.57 3.34
C ILE A 92 -2.18 -18.93 2.36
N LEU A 93 -1.86 -19.67 1.28
CA LEU A 93 -2.86 -20.09 0.30
C LEU A 93 -3.94 -21.00 0.92
N ALA A 94 -3.59 -21.85 1.89
CA ALA A 94 -4.57 -22.68 2.60
C ALA A 94 -5.59 -21.84 3.39
N ILE A 95 -5.19 -20.67 3.89
CA ILE A 95 -6.11 -19.72 4.54
C ILE A 95 -6.98 -19.03 3.49
N LEU A 96 -6.36 -18.50 2.43
CA LEU A 96 -7.05 -17.70 1.40
C LEU A 96 -8.04 -18.53 0.56
N LYS A 97 -7.75 -19.82 0.31
CA LYS A 97 -8.61 -20.72 -0.48
C LYS A 97 -9.95 -21.04 0.18
N LYS A 98 -10.13 -20.74 1.47
CA LYS A 98 -11.41 -20.95 2.18
C LYS A 98 -12.54 -20.05 1.68
N GLY A 99 -12.24 -19.03 0.88
CA GLY A 99 -13.20 -18.04 0.39
C GLY A 99 -13.57 -17.01 1.45
N GLU A 100 -14.00 -17.47 2.62
CA GLU A 100 -14.30 -16.62 3.78
C GLU A 100 -13.34 -16.92 4.94
N VAL A 101 -12.54 -15.91 5.29
CA VAL A 101 -11.57 -15.94 6.38
C VAL A 101 -12.27 -15.45 7.65
N LYS A 102 -12.28 -16.27 8.71
CA LYS A 102 -12.80 -15.85 10.02
C LYS A 102 -11.69 -15.13 10.81
N ARG A 103 -12.09 -14.46 11.90
CA ARG A 103 -11.17 -13.68 12.75
C ARG A 103 -9.95 -14.48 13.26
N LYS A 104 -10.12 -15.77 13.54
CA LYS A 104 -9.02 -16.65 13.97
C LYS A 104 -8.00 -16.85 12.84
N GLU A 105 -8.47 -17.12 11.63
CA GLU A 105 -7.62 -17.24 10.44
C GLU A 105 -6.96 -15.93 10.04
N ALA A 106 -7.66 -14.79 10.10
CA ALA A 106 -7.08 -13.48 9.82
C ALA A 106 -5.92 -13.17 10.77
N ARG A 107 -6.09 -13.42 12.08
CA ARG A 107 -5.00 -13.29 13.07
C ARG A 107 -3.83 -14.24 12.78
N ARG A 108 -4.11 -15.47 12.36
CA ARG A 108 -3.07 -16.43 11.97
C ARG A 108 -2.32 -15.94 10.73
N LEU A 109 -3.02 -15.44 9.72
CA LEU A 109 -2.43 -14.86 8.52
C LEU A 109 -1.53 -13.68 8.86
N PHE A 110 -2.02 -12.73 9.67
CA PHE A 110 -1.22 -11.60 10.16
C PHE A 110 0.02 -12.09 10.89
N THR A 111 -0.11 -13.02 11.82
CA THR A 111 1.03 -13.59 12.56
C THR A 111 2.07 -14.25 11.63
N LEU A 112 1.62 -14.96 10.59
CA LEU A 112 2.50 -15.57 9.61
C LEU A 112 3.29 -14.53 8.81
N ILE A 113 2.69 -13.37 8.53
CA ILE A 113 3.31 -12.28 7.75
C ILE A 113 4.22 -11.40 8.63
N SER A 114 3.81 -11.11 9.86
CA SER A 114 4.54 -10.22 10.77
C SER A 114 5.77 -10.87 11.42
N LYS A 115 5.81 -12.19 11.58
CA LYS A 115 6.93 -12.90 12.25
C LYS A 115 8.17 -13.10 11.36
N SER A 116 8.36 -12.23 10.38
CA SER A 116 9.37 -12.39 9.34
C SER A 116 9.63 -11.07 8.69
N GLY A 117 10.86 -10.88 8.23
CA GLY A 117 11.23 -9.78 7.34
C GLY A 117 10.46 -9.72 6.01
N ASP A 118 9.37 -10.47 5.84
CA ASP A 118 8.40 -10.30 4.77
C ASP A 118 7.75 -8.89 4.80
N LEU A 119 7.74 -8.21 5.96
CA LEU A 119 7.35 -6.81 6.09
C LEU A 119 8.50 -5.82 5.88
N ASP A 120 9.76 -6.25 5.91
CA ASP A 120 10.91 -5.34 5.86
C ASP A 120 10.92 -4.57 4.53
N LYS A 121 10.62 -5.24 3.42
CA LYS A 121 10.48 -4.60 2.10
C LYS A 121 9.40 -3.52 2.06
N LEU A 122 8.32 -3.71 2.81
CA LEU A 122 7.28 -2.69 2.91
C LEU A 122 7.75 -1.50 3.75
N TRP A 123 8.48 -1.76 4.83
CA TRP A 123 9.06 -0.70 5.67
C TRP A 123 10.14 0.09 4.96
N GLU A 124 11.02 -0.57 4.20
CA GLU A 124 11.98 0.06 3.29
C GLU A 124 11.25 0.98 2.30
N LEU A 125 10.22 0.46 1.63
CA LEU A 125 9.40 1.26 0.72
C LEU A 125 8.75 2.48 1.40
N PHE A 126 8.20 2.32 2.61
CA PHE A 126 7.66 3.45 3.37
C PHE A 126 8.72 4.50 3.71
N ASN A 127 9.92 4.07 4.09
CA ASN A 127 11.02 4.97 4.42
C ASN A 127 11.49 5.75 3.19
N ASP A 128 11.64 5.07 2.05
CA ASP A 128 12.04 5.69 0.79
C ASP A 128 11.01 6.74 0.33
N LEU A 129 9.73 6.36 0.31
CA LEU A 129 8.65 7.27 -0.08
C LEU A 129 8.55 8.47 0.86
N LYS A 130 8.75 8.25 2.17
CA LYS A 130 8.71 9.32 3.18
C LYS A 130 9.90 10.28 3.01
N ALA A 131 11.09 9.76 2.73
CA ALA A 131 12.27 10.58 2.46
C ALA A 131 12.06 11.42 1.19
N GLU A 132 11.65 10.78 0.10
CA GLU A 132 11.39 11.46 -1.17
C GLU A 132 10.30 12.54 -1.02
N ALA A 133 9.21 12.24 -0.30
CA ALA A 133 8.13 13.20 -0.06
C ALA A 133 8.64 14.44 0.70
N LYS A 134 9.46 14.25 1.74
CA LYS A 134 10.05 15.36 2.48
C LYS A 134 10.93 16.23 1.60
N GLU A 135 11.74 15.63 0.73
CA GLU A 135 12.60 16.38 -0.20
C GLU A 135 11.79 17.28 -1.14
N LYS A 136 10.62 16.81 -1.62
CA LYS A 136 9.77 17.61 -2.52
C LYS A 136 9.31 18.94 -1.91
N ILE A 137 9.13 19.00 -0.59
CA ILE A 137 8.61 20.19 0.10
C ILE A 137 9.67 21.00 0.86
N ASN A 138 10.87 20.43 1.06
CA ASN A 138 11.98 21.08 1.77
C ASN A 138 12.90 21.91 0.87
N ASN A 139 12.89 21.69 -0.45
CA ASN A 139 13.71 22.46 -1.40
C ASN A 139 13.07 23.83 -1.72
N LYS A 140 12.90 24.68 -0.69
CA LYS A 140 12.52 26.09 -0.83
C LYS A 140 13.74 26.99 -0.82
#